data_AF-A0AAU5KY96-F1
#
_entry.id   AF-A0AAU5KY96-F1
#
_cell.length_a   1.000
_cell.length_b   1.000
_cell.length_c   1.000
_cell.angle_alpha   90.00
_cell.angle_beta   90.00
_cell.angle_gamma   90.00
#
_symmetry.space_group_name_H-M   'P 1'
#
loop_
_entity.id
_entity.type
_entity.pdbx_description
1 polymer ?
#
loop_
_entity_poly.entity_id
_entity_poly.type
_entity_poly.pdbx_seq_one_letter_code
_entity_poly.pdbx_strand_id
1 'polypeptide(L)'
;MGQFKTTAQEMLAFAKHMDEVIGQIEGEIRKLDSLVGSIAGGWQGQAATAYKTLQGQFNEDAVELNKSLKAIKSAIEITTKQYSATDADQQAAFGAGKI
;
A
#
# COMPACT_ATOMS: atom_id res chain seq x y z
N MET A 1 -12.50 -20.05 -17.95
CA MET A 1 -13.52 -19.34 -17.15
C MET A 1 -13.25 -19.39 -15.64
N GLY A 2 -12.89 -20.54 -15.03
CA GLY A 2 -12.63 -20.63 -13.58
C GLY A 2 -11.33 -19.97 -13.11
N GLN A 3 -10.21 -20.27 -13.79
CA GLN A 3 -8.88 -19.76 -13.43
C GLN A 3 -8.78 -18.22 -13.42
N PHE A 4 -9.47 -17.53 -14.33
CA PHE A 4 -9.45 -16.07 -14.44
C PHE A 4 -10.17 -15.37 -13.28
N LYS A 5 -11.34 -15.89 -12.87
CA LYS A 5 -12.06 -15.38 -11.68
C LYS A 5 -11.22 -15.57 -10.42
N THR A 6 -10.49 -16.68 -10.31
CA THR A 6 -9.57 -16.93 -9.21
C THR A 6 -8.44 -15.89 -9.17
N THR A 7 -7.78 -15.61 -10.30
CA THR A 7 -6.70 -14.60 -10.36
C THR A 7 -7.18 -13.19 -10.00
N ALA A 8 -8.36 -12.78 -10.47
CA ALA A 8 -8.93 -11.48 -10.10
C ALA A 8 -9.24 -11.38 -8.59
N GLN A 9 -9.76 -12.47 -7.98
CA GLN A 9 -10.00 -12.54 -6.54
C GLN A 9 -8.70 -12.49 -5.73
N GLU A 10 -7.66 -13.18 -6.18
CA GLU A 10 -6.33 -13.15 -5.54
C GLU A 10 -5.71 -11.75 -5.58
N MET A 11 -5.83 -11.04 -6.70
CA MET A 11 -5.34 -9.66 -6.84
C MET A 11 -6.09 -8.68 -5.94
N LEU A 12 -7.41 -8.84 -5.79
CA LEU A 12 -8.20 -8.03 -4.83
C LEU A 12 -7.82 -8.34 -3.38
N ALA A 13 -7.62 -9.62 -3.04
CA ALA A 13 -7.17 -10.03 -1.72
C ALA A 13 -5.79 -9.45 -1.41
N PHE A 14 -4.88 -9.45 -2.39
CA PHE A 14 -3.56 -8.85 -2.24
C PHE A 14 -3.64 -7.33 -2.05
N ALA A 15 -4.45 -6.61 -2.82
CA ALA A 15 -4.67 -5.18 -2.64
C ALA A 15 -5.21 -4.83 -1.24
N LYS A 16 -6.12 -5.65 -0.70
CA LYS A 16 -6.62 -5.50 0.67
C LYS A 16 -5.52 -5.74 1.71
N HIS A 17 -4.69 -6.76 1.51
CA HIS A 17 -3.56 -7.00 2.40
C HIS A 17 -2.56 -5.83 2.38
N MET A 18 -2.35 -5.19 1.23
CA MET A 18 -1.52 -3.98 1.16
C MET A 18 -2.10 -2.82 2.00
N ASP A 19 -3.43 -2.65 2.05
CA ASP A 19 -4.05 -1.64 2.93
C ASP A 19 -3.77 -1.92 4.41
N GLU A 20 -3.81 -3.18 4.82
CA GLU A 20 -3.48 -3.59 6.19
C GLU A 20 -2.02 -3.27 6.53
N VAL A 21 -1.09 -3.57 5.63
CA VAL A 21 0.34 -3.29 5.79
C VAL A 21 0.62 -1.78 5.85
N ILE A 22 -0.01 -0.99 4.98
CA ILE A 22 0.07 0.49 5.02
C ILE A 22 -0.40 1.00 6.39
N GLY A 23 -1.55 0.54 6.87
CA GLY A 23 -2.09 0.94 8.16
C GLY A 23 -1.19 0.57 9.34
N GLN A 24 -0.56 -0.61 9.30
CA GLN A 24 0.41 -1.05 10.31
C GLN A 24 1.64 -0.13 10.34
N ILE A 25 2.21 0.19 9.18
CA ILE A 25 3.36 1.10 9.05
C ILE A 25 3.02 2.48 9.61
N GLU A 26 1.89 3.06 9.20
CA GLU A 26 1.40 4.35 9.73
C GLU A 26 1.15 4.33 11.25
N GLY A 27 0.80 3.16 11.81
CA GLY A 27 0.67 2.95 13.25
C GLY A 27 2.01 2.95 13.97
N GLU A 28 3.00 2.21 13.45
CA GLU A 28 4.34 2.14 14.04
C GLU A 28 5.07 3.49 13.99
N ILE A 29 4.92 4.26 12.90
CA ILE A 29 5.48 5.63 12.81
C ILE A 29 4.93 6.51 13.93
N ARG A 30 3.61 6.50 14.14
CA ARG A 30 2.97 7.28 15.22
C ARG A 30 3.46 6.87 16.61
N LYS A 31 3.67 5.58 16.84
CA LYS A 31 4.24 5.08 18.11
C LYS A 31 5.67 5.58 18.30
N LEU A 32 6.50 5.52 17.25
CA LEU A 32 7.86 6.03 17.29
C LEU A 32 7.86 7.52 17.60
N ASP A 33 7.09 8.34 16.89
CA ASP A 33 6.98 9.79 17.14
C ASP A 33 6.53 10.11 18.57
N SER A 34 5.58 9.35 19.11
CA SER A 34 5.13 9.53 20.50
C SER A 34 6.23 9.18 21.51
N LEU A 35 6.94 8.07 21.27
CA LEU A 35 8.07 7.65 22.11
C LEU A 35 9.19 8.69 22.07
N VAL A 36 9.56 9.14 20.88
CA VAL A 36 10.51 10.24 20.62
C VAL A 36 10.12 11.46 21.45
N GLY A 37 8.87 11.93 21.30
CA GLY A 37 8.38 13.11 22.00
C GLY A 37 8.47 12.99 23.53
N SER A 38 8.20 11.79 24.07
CA SER A 38 8.27 11.54 25.52
C SER A 38 9.71 11.56 26.07
N ILE A 39 10.69 11.10 25.28
CA ILE A 39 12.10 10.99 25.71
C ILE A 39 12.86 12.30 25.41
N ALA A 40 12.48 13.03 24.35
CA ALA A 40 13.14 14.26 23.93
C ALA A 40 13.15 15.36 25.01
N GLY A 41 12.19 15.36 25.93
CA GLY A 41 12.20 16.27 27.09
C GLY A 41 13.40 16.08 28.02
N GLY A 42 14.02 14.89 28.02
CA GLY A 42 15.21 14.56 28.82
C GLY A 42 16.53 14.63 28.06
N TRP A 43 16.52 14.75 26.73
CA TRP A 43 17.74 14.81 25.92
C TRP A 43 18.09 16.26 25.61
N GLN A 44 19.22 16.73 26.14
CA GLN A 44 19.75 18.07 25.88
C GLN A 44 21.05 17.97 25.08
N GLY A 45 21.35 19.01 24.29
CA GLY A 45 22.62 19.11 23.54
C GLY A 45 22.68 18.28 22.26
N GLN A 46 23.88 17.81 21.90
CA GLN A 46 24.15 17.17 20.59
C GLN A 46 23.34 15.89 20.33
N ALA A 47 23.02 15.12 21.38
CA ALA A 47 22.21 13.91 21.25
C ALA A 47 20.78 14.21 20.78
N ALA A 48 20.19 15.32 21.24
CA ALA A 48 18.86 15.76 20.80
C ALA A 48 18.85 16.14 19.32
N THR A 49 19.91 16.80 18.84
CA THR A 49 20.04 17.17 17.42
C THR A 49 20.18 15.95 16.53
N ALA A 50 21.08 15.02 16.86
CA ALA A 50 21.27 13.79 16.07
C ALA A 50 19.97 12.98 15.97
N TYR A 51 19.21 12.93 17.06
CA TYR A 51 17.93 12.23 17.08
C TYR A 51 16.86 12.91 16.24
N LYS A 52 16.73 14.24 16.32
CA LYS A 52 15.79 14.99 15.46
C LYS A 52 16.10 14.79 13.98
N THR A 53 17.38 14.74 13.61
CA THR A 53 17.79 14.42 12.24
C THR A 53 17.34 13.01 11.84
N LEU A 54 17.59 12.02 12.68
CA LEU A 54 17.17 10.63 12.43
C LEU A 54 15.64 10.51 12.31
N GLN A 55 14.90 11.20 13.19
CA GLN A 55 13.43 11.22 13.15
C GLN A 55 12.94 11.83 11.83
N GLY A 56 13.55 12.96 11.39
CA GLY A 56 13.22 13.58 10.11
C GLY A 56 13.41 12.63 8.94
N GLN A 57 14.59 11.99 8.85
CA GLN A 57 14.90 11.01 7.81
C GLN A 57 13.94 9.81 7.85
N PHE A 58 13.69 9.26 9.02
CA PHE A 58 12.74 8.15 9.17
C PHE A 58 11.34 8.52 8.69
N ASN A 59 10.87 9.74 9.01
CA ASN A 59 9.56 10.22 8.59
C ASN A 59 9.50 10.43 7.06
N GLU A 60 10.58 10.89 6.44
CA GLU A 60 10.71 10.98 4.98
C GLU A 60 10.65 9.58 4.33
N ASP A 61 11.45 8.64 4.82
CA ASP A 61 11.50 7.26 4.34
C ASP A 61 10.12 6.58 4.45
N ALA A 62 9.44 6.81 5.58
CA ALA A 62 8.08 6.33 5.83
C ALA A 62 7.06 6.87 4.82
N VAL A 63 7.14 8.15 4.47
CA VAL A 63 6.26 8.76 3.47
C VAL A 63 6.52 8.16 2.08
N GLU A 64 7.80 7.98 1.72
CA GLU A 64 8.18 7.40 0.44
C GLU A 64 7.75 5.92 0.31
N LEU A 65 7.92 5.13 1.37
CA LEU A 65 7.43 3.76 1.43
C LEU A 65 5.92 3.70 1.25
N ASN A 66 5.16 4.53 1.97
CA ASN A 66 3.70 4.59 1.83
C ASN A 66 3.25 4.98 0.42
N LYS A 67 3.94 5.93 -0.20
CA LYS A 67 3.67 6.33 -1.59
C LYS A 67 3.90 5.16 -2.55
N SER A 68 4.99 4.42 -2.37
CA SER A 68 5.33 3.25 -3.19
C SER A 68 4.29 2.14 -3.04
N LEU A 69 3.87 1.83 -1.81
CA LEU A 69 2.83 0.82 -1.54
C LEU A 69 1.48 1.22 -2.16
N LYS A 70 1.07 2.49 -2.04
CA LYS A 70 -0.15 3.02 -2.67
C LYS A 70 -0.08 2.94 -4.21
N ALA A 71 1.09 3.21 -4.80
CA ALA A 71 1.28 3.08 -6.24
C ALA A 71 1.14 1.63 -6.71
N ILE A 72 1.75 0.68 -5.98
CA ILE A 72 1.62 -0.75 -6.29
C ILE A 72 0.16 -1.21 -6.18
N LYS A 73 -0.54 -0.81 -5.10
CA LYS A 73 -1.97 -1.08 -4.93
C LYS A 73 -2.79 -0.58 -6.12
N SER A 74 -2.58 0.67 -6.52
CA SER A 74 -3.27 1.27 -7.68
C SER A 74 -3.02 0.47 -8.96
N ALA A 75 -1.77 0.06 -9.20
CA ALA A 75 -1.42 -0.78 -10.35
C ALA A 75 -2.16 -2.13 -10.33
N ILE A 76 -2.28 -2.78 -9.18
CA ILE A 76 -3.03 -4.03 -8.99
C ILE A 76 -4.52 -3.83 -9.28
N GLU A 77 -5.13 -2.76 -8.78
CA GLU A 77 -6.54 -2.45 -9.01
C GLU A 77 -6.84 -2.16 -10.48
N ILE A 78 -5.98 -1.36 -11.15
CA ILE A 78 -6.07 -1.08 -12.59
C ILE A 78 -5.98 -2.38 -13.38
N THR A 79 -4.97 -3.20 -13.06
CA THR A 79 -4.75 -4.49 -13.70
C THR A 79 -5.99 -5.37 -13.55
N THR A 80 -6.54 -5.49 -12.34
CA THR A 80 -7.76 -6.28 -12.06
C THR A 80 -8.98 -5.77 -12.84
N LYS A 81 -9.15 -4.45 -12.95
CA LYS A 81 -10.24 -3.84 -13.73
C LYS A 81 -10.09 -4.12 -15.23
N GLN A 82 -8.89 -3.97 -15.78
CA GLN A 82 -8.60 -4.26 -17.20
C GLN A 82 -8.86 -5.73 -17.53
N TYR A 83 -8.45 -6.64 -16.65
CA TYR A 83 -8.75 -8.07 -16.79
C TYR A 83 -10.27 -8.33 -16.78
N SER A 84 -11.02 -7.69 -15.87
CA SER A 84 -12.48 -7.87 -15.78
C SER A 84 -13.22 -7.34 -17.01
N ALA A 85 -12.79 -6.20 -17.58
CA ALA A 85 -13.38 -5.64 -18.78
C ALA A 85 -13.13 -6.51 -20.03
N THR A 86 -11.89 -7.00 -20.18
CA THR A 86 -11.51 -7.88 -21.29
C THR A 86 -12.33 -9.17 -21.30
N ASP A 87 -12.60 -9.74 -20.13
CA ASP A 87 -13.41 -10.97 -19.98
C ASP A 87 -14.87 -10.74 -20.41
N ALA A 88 -15.45 -9.59 -20.06
CA ALA A 88 -16.82 -9.22 -20.43
C ALA A 88 -16.96 -9.03 -21.96
N ASP A 89 -15.98 -8.36 -22.58
CA ASP A 89 -15.96 -8.16 -24.03
C ASP A 89 -15.81 -9.49 -24.79
N GLN A 90 -14.94 -10.38 -24.32
CA GLN A 90 -14.80 -11.72 -24.90
C GLN A 90 -16.08 -12.54 -24.77
N GLN A 91 -16.74 -12.55 -23.60
CA GLN A 91 -18.01 -13.26 -23.41
C GLN A 91 -19.12 -12.72 -24.31
N ALA A 92 -19.21 -11.39 -24.48
CA ALA A 92 -20.17 -10.77 -25.39
C ALA A 92 -19.90 -11.19 -26.85
N ALA A 93 -18.64 -11.19 -27.28
CA ALA A 93 -18.25 -11.59 -28.63
C ALA A 93 -18.54 -13.07 -28.93
N PHE A 94 -18.22 -13.98 -28.00
CA PHE A 94 -18.53 -15.41 -28.15
C PHE A 94 -20.02 -15.73 -28.02
N GLY A 95 -20.76 -14.96 -27.21
CA GLY A 95 -22.22 -15.07 -27.09
C GLY A 95 -22.95 -14.61 -28.35
N ALA A 96 -22.46 -13.56 -29.00
CA ALA A 96 -23.01 -13.03 -30.26
C ALA A 96 -22.68 -13.90 -31.49
N GLY A 97 -21.60 -14.70 -31.45
CA GLY A 97 -21.20 -15.61 -32.52
C GLY A 97 -21.94 -16.95 -32.57
N LYS A 98 -22.85 -17.22 -31.63
CA LYS A 98 -23.76 -18.38 -31.64
C LYS A 98 -25.15 -17.96 -32.18
N ILE A 99 -25.24 -17.68 -33.48
CA ILE A 99 -26.51 -17.69 -34.23
C ILE A 99 -26.23 -18.28 -35.61
#